data_AF-A0A803YQ36-F1
#
_entry.id   AF-A0A803YQ36-F1
#
_cell.length_a   1.000
_cell.length_b   1.000
_cell.length_c   1.000
_cell.angle_alpha   90.00
_cell.angle_beta   90.00
_cell.angle_gamma   90.00
#
_symmetry.space_group_name_H-M   'P 1'
#
loop_
_entity.id
_entity.type
_entity.pdbx_description
1 polymer ?
#
loop_
_entity_poly.entity_id
_entity_poly.type
_entity_poly.pdbx_seq_one_letter_code
_entity_poly.pdbx_strand_id
1 'polypeptide(L)'
;METLQYLNQSGFDAVLTDPFFMCGATVANYLSLPFVFFMRGFPCNLHYEAAQCPSPLSYVPRGTSMNSDHMTFFQRVQNTLISLLESFQCNAMYQDAIKFSSEVLQRDITLLDLLNSASIWLLRYDFAFEYPRPVMPNMVFIGGMNCAQKKPLAKVCSFSQITHFQSSVISWLMDG
;
A
#
# COMPACT_ATOMS: atom_id res chain seq x y z
N MET A 1 24.54 8.31 16.67
CA MET A 1 24.63 6.94 17.25
C MET A 1 23.94 6.81 18.59
N GLU A 2 23.86 7.87 19.42
CA GLU A 2 23.15 7.83 20.72
C GLU A 2 21.67 7.40 20.60
N THR A 3 20.96 7.85 19.56
CA THR A 3 19.56 7.47 19.34
C THR A 3 19.38 5.97 19.06
N LEU A 4 20.28 5.34 18.29
CA LEU A 4 20.20 3.90 18.02
C LEU A 4 20.47 3.07 19.28
N GLN A 5 21.41 3.52 20.12
CA GLN A 5 21.66 2.88 21.41
C GLN A 5 20.46 3.03 22.35
N TYR A 6 19.83 4.20 22.39
CA TYR A 6 18.61 4.43 23.16
C TYR A 6 17.46 3.51 22.70
N LEU A 7 17.24 3.38 21.39
CA LEU A 7 16.21 2.50 20.84
C LEU A 7 16.46 1.03 21.20
N ASN A 8 17.71 0.58 21.13
CA ASN A 8 18.08 -0.78 21.52
C ASN A 8 17.84 -1.04 23.02
N GLN A 9 18.14 -0.05 23.88
CA GLN A 9 17.92 -0.16 25.33
C GLN A 9 16.44 -0.08 25.73
N SER A 10 15.60 0.56 24.92
CA SER A 10 14.18 0.76 25.21
C SER A 10 13.35 -0.54 25.12
N GLY A 11 13.87 -1.60 24.49
CA GLY A 11 13.24 -2.92 24.48
C GLY A 11 11.93 -2.98 23.68
N PHE A 12 11.89 -2.36 22.49
CA PHE A 12 10.73 -2.45 21.60
C PHE A 12 10.59 -3.84 20.98
N ASP A 13 9.37 -4.35 20.86
CA ASP A 13 9.11 -5.69 20.29
C ASP A 13 8.95 -5.70 18.77
N ALA A 14 8.59 -4.56 18.15
CA ALA A 14 8.37 -4.45 16.71
C ALA A 14 8.52 -3.01 16.20
N VAL A 15 8.75 -2.87 14.89
CA VAL A 15 8.84 -1.56 14.20
C VAL A 15 7.67 -1.42 13.22
N LEU A 16 6.83 -0.39 13.42
CA LEU A 16 5.83 0.01 12.43
C LEU A 16 6.43 1.13 11.57
N THR A 17 6.59 0.90 10.27
CA THR A 17 7.25 1.88 9.38
C THR A 17 6.49 2.09 8.07
N ASP A 18 6.53 3.33 7.60
CA ASP A 18 6.27 3.61 6.19
C ASP A 18 7.49 3.14 5.36
N PRO A 19 7.29 2.34 4.32
CA PRO A 19 8.37 1.79 3.52
C PRO A 19 9.05 2.77 2.56
N PHE A 20 8.44 3.91 2.23
CA PHE A 20 8.85 4.73 1.09
C PHE A 20 10.30 5.20 1.18
N PHE A 21 10.77 5.51 2.39
CA PHE A 21 12.15 5.96 2.64
C PHE A 21 13.13 4.86 3.03
N MET A 22 12.67 3.60 3.15
CA MET A 22 13.45 2.41 3.55
C MET A 22 14.15 2.45 4.93
N CYS A 23 14.40 3.63 5.50
CA CYS A 23 15.13 3.83 6.75
C CYS A 23 14.56 3.02 7.92
N GLY A 24 13.22 2.94 8.06
CA GLY A 24 12.62 2.13 9.11
C GLY A 24 12.86 0.63 8.94
N ALA A 25 12.89 0.13 7.70
CA ALA A 25 13.26 -1.26 7.43
C ALA A 25 14.75 -1.49 7.74
N THR A 26 15.62 -0.53 7.41
CA THR A 26 17.05 -0.57 7.75
C THR A 26 17.27 -0.62 9.26
N VAL A 27 16.59 0.25 10.02
CA VAL A 27 16.67 0.30 11.48
C VAL A 27 16.12 -0.99 12.11
N ALA A 28 15.01 -1.51 11.59
CA ALA A 28 14.44 -2.78 12.07
C ALA A 28 15.42 -3.95 11.87
N ASN A 29 16.05 -4.01 10.70
CA ASN A 29 17.10 -5.00 10.42
C ASN A 29 18.32 -4.80 11.33
N TYR A 30 18.74 -3.57 11.59
CA TYR A 30 19.86 -3.26 12.49
C TYR A 30 19.58 -3.71 13.93
N LEU A 31 18.36 -3.47 14.41
CA LEU A 31 17.92 -3.86 15.76
C LEU A 31 17.47 -5.33 15.85
N SER A 32 17.44 -6.06 14.73
CA SER A 32 16.92 -7.43 14.65
C SER A 32 15.48 -7.58 15.15
N LEU A 33 14.63 -6.59 14.86
CA LEU A 33 13.22 -6.57 15.25
C LEU A 33 12.30 -6.91 14.07
N PRO A 34 11.17 -7.62 14.31
CA PRO A 34 10.15 -7.77 13.28
C PRO A 34 9.57 -6.39 12.94
N PHE A 35 9.28 -6.17 11.67
CA PHE A 35 8.70 -4.91 11.21
C PHE A 35 7.47 -5.12 10.36
N VAL A 36 6.59 -4.13 10.48
CA VAL A 36 5.29 -4.07 9.82
C VAL A 36 5.29 -2.86 8.91
N PHE A 37 5.02 -3.09 7.63
CA PHE A 37 4.86 -2.01 6.67
C PHE A 37 3.45 -1.46 6.75
N PHE A 38 3.34 -0.14 6.82
CA PHE A 38 2.07 0.57 6.77
C PHE A 38 2.06 1.51 5.57
N MET A 39 1.36 1.13 4.50
CA MET A 39 1.54 1.79 3.20
C MET A 39 0.31 1.64 2.30
N ARG A 40 0.21 2.47 1.25
CA ARG A 40 -0.75 2.20 0.16
C ARG A 40 -0.18 1.24 -0.89
N GLY A 41 1.13 1.13 -1.03
CA GLY A 41 1.76 0.31 -2.07
C GLY A 41 3.07 0.93 -2.52
N PHE A 42 3.93 0.11 -3.10
CA PHE A 42 5.20 0.55 -3.70
C PHE A 42 5.02 0.82 -5.19
N PRO A 43 5.83 1.73 -5.76
CA PRO A 43 6.00 1.77 -7.21
C PRO A 43 6.53 0.42 -7.73
N CYS A 44 6.35 0.20 -9.03
CA CYS A 44 6.84 -0.99 -9.74
C CYS A 44 6.33 -2.32 -9.18
N ASN A 45 5.21 -2.33 -8.44
CA ASN A 45 4.60 -3.53 -7.87
C ASN A 45 5.48 -4.25 -6.83
N LEU A 46 6.45 -3.54 -6.25
CA LEU A 46 7.51 -4.12 -5.43
C LEU A 46 6.99 -4.81 -4.15
N HIS A 47 5.88 -4.35 -3.56
CA HIS A 47 5.26 -5.00 -2.40
C HIS A 47 4.72 -6.40 -2.70
N TYR A 48 4.25 -6.64 -3.92
CA TYR A 48 3.83 -7.98 -4.34
C TYR A 48 5.04 -8.84 -4.69
N GLU A 49 6.04 -8.27 -5.37
CA GLU A 49 7.27 -8.98 -5.69
C GLU A 49 8.03 -9.41 -4.43
N ALA A 50 8.16 -8.51 -3.45
CA ALA A 50 8.84 -8.78 -2.19
C ALA A 50 8.08 -9.76 -1.30
N ALA A 51 6.74 -9.67 -1.30
CA ALA A 51 5.90 -10.68 -0.66
C ALA A 51 5.79 -11.97 -1.48
N GLN A 52 6.53 -12.14 -2.57
CA GLN A 52 6.50 -13.33 -3.43
C GLN A 52 5.12 -13.69 -3.98
N CYS A 53 4.26 -12.69 -4.17
CA CYS A 53 2.92 -12.83 -4.72
C CYS A 53 2.95 -12.84 -6.26
N PRO A 54 2.32 -13.83 -6.91
CA PRO A 54 2.18 -13.84 -8.37
C PRO A 54 1.40 -12.62 -8.89
N SER A 55 1.96 -11.93 -9.89
CA SER A 55 1.30 -10.79 -10.55
C SER A 55 1.40 -10.93 -12.08
N PRO A 56 0.53 -11.76 -12.70
CA PRO A 56 0.63 -12.09 -14.12
C PRO A 56 0.36 -10.87 -15.02
N LEU A 57 1.34 -10.48 -15.83
CA LEU A 57 1.28 -9.32 -16.73
C LEU A 57 0.27 -9.45 -17.87
N SER A 58 -0.29 -10.65 -18.09
CA SER A 58 -1.31 -10.91 -19.10
C SER A 58 -2.73 -10.50 -18.68
N TYR A 59 -2.97 -10.34 -17.37
CA TYR A 59 -4.29 -10.02 -16.80
C TYR A 59 -4.24 -8.91 -15.75
N VAL A 60 -3.12 -8.72 -15.05
CA VAL A 60 -2.93 -7.61 -14.10
C VAL A 60 -2.24 -6.45 -14.82
N PRO A 61 -2.97 -5.36 -15.14
CA PRO A 61 -2.36 -4.19 -15.77
C PRO A 61 -1.48 -3.43 -14.78
N ARG A 62 -0.34 -2.93 -15.26
CA ARG A 62 0.53 -2.01 -14.52
C ARG A 62 -0.17 -0.66 -14.40
N GLY A 63 -0.03 0.00 -13.26
CA GLY A 63 -0.79 1.23 -12.96
C GLY A 63 -0.58 2.35 -13.97
N THR A 64 0.60 2.44 -14.59
CA THR A 64 0.93 3.43 -15.61
C THR A 64 0.36 3.11 -17.00
N SER A 65 -0.12 1.89 -17.23
CA SER A 65 -0.66 1.46 -18.53
C SER A 65 -2.08 1.94 -18.81
N MET A 66 -2.83 2.31 -17.77
CA MET A 66 -4.28 2.64 -17.82
C MET A 66 -5.16 1.58 -18.50
N ASN A 67 -4.68 0.34 -18.61
CA ASN A 67 -5.45 -0.79 -19.14
C ASN A 67 -6.39 -1.37 -18.08
N SER A 68 -7.44 -2.06 -18.53
CA SER A 68 -8.28 -2.92 -17.67
C SER A 68 -7.69 -4.34 -17.57
N ASP A 69 -8.38 -5.22 -16.86
CA ASP A 69 -8.07 -6.65 -16.78
C ASP A 69 -8.34 -7.41 -18.10
N HIS A 70 -9.18 -6.83 -18.96
CA HIS A 70 -9.45 -7.33 -20.30
C HIS A 70 -8.53 -6.68 -21.35
N MET A 71 -7.29 -7.17 -21.43
CA MET A 71 -6.29 -6.68 -22.39
C MET A 71 -6.24 -7.48 -23.71
N THR A 72 -6.13 -6.77 -24.84
CA THR A 72 -5.75 -7.31 -26.15
C THR A 72 -4.28 -7.77 -26.15
N PHE A 73 -3.87 -8.52 -27.19
CA PHE A 73 -2.48 -8.96 -27.33
C PHE A 73 -1.48 -7.79 -27.25
N PHE A 74 -1.71 -6.70 -27.98
CA PHE A 74 -0.82 -5.55 -27.98
C PHE A 74 -0.79 -4.83 -26.63
N GLN A 75 -1.92 -4.74 -25.93
CA GLN A 75 -1.95 -4.18 -24.58
C GLN A 75 -1.14 -5.04 -23.59
N ARG A 76 -1.16 -6.37 -23.72
CA ARG A 76 -0.31 -7.26 -22.91
C ARG A 76 1.18 -7.08 -23.20
N VAL A 77 1.54 -6.89 -24.47
CA VAL A 77 2.92 -6.57 -24.87
C VAL A 77 3.34 -5.23 -24.26
N GLN A 78 2.51 -4.19 -24.39
CA GLN A 78 2.75 -2.89 -23.76
C GLN A 78 2.90 -3.02 -22.24
N ASN A 79 2.00 -3.77 -21.59
CA ASN A 79 2.04 -3.99 -20.14
C ASN A 79 3.35 -4.65 -19.69
N THR A 80 3.86 -5.59 -20.49
CA THR A 80 5.15 -6.24 -20.27
C THR A 80 6.31 -5.27 -20.40
N LEU A 81 6.31 -4.43 -21.45
CA LEU A 81 7.34 -3.40 -21.65
C LEU A 81 7.35 -2.38 -20.50
N ILE A 82 6.16 -1.96 -20.04
CA ILE A 82 6.02 -1.08 -18.88
C ILE A 82 6.60 -1.74 -17.63
N SER A 83 6.29 -3.01 -17.38
CA SER A 83 6.82 -3.71 -16.20
C SER A 83 8.35 -3.76 -16.21
N LEU A 84 8.98 -3.99 -17.37
CA LEU A 84 10.45 -3.99 -17.49
C LEU A 84 11.05 -2.60 -17.23
N LEU A 85 10.42 -1.55 -17.78
CA LEU A 85 10.85 -0.17 -17.57
C LEU A 85 10.73 0.23 -16.09
N GLU A 86 9.62 -0.13 -15.45
CA GLU A 86 9.38 0.13 -14.03
C GLU A 86 10.44 -0.55 -13.15
N SER A 87 10.82 -1.81 -13.42
CA SER A 87 11.90 -2.47 -12.66
C SER A 87 13.23 -1.70 -12.73
N PHE A 88 13.59 -1.16 -13.89
CA PHE A 88 14.79 -0.33 -14.03
C PHE A 88 14.66 0.99 -13.25
N GLN A 89 13.51 1.66 -13.36
CA GLN A 89 13.23 2.91 -12.65
C GLN A 89 13.26 2.74 -11.13
N CYS A 90 12.68 1.67 -10.60
CA CYS A 90 12.69 1.41 -9.16
C CYS A 90 14.09 1.12 -8.62
N ASN A 91 14.92 0.37 -9.35
CA ASN A 91 16.30 0.14 -8.95
C ASN A 91 17.09 1.46 -8.86
N ALA A 92 16.92 2.36 -9.84
CA ALA A 92 17.55 3.68 -9.81
C ALA A 92 17.02 4.54 -8.65
N MET A 93 15.71 4.54 -8.41
CA MET A 93 15.07 5.34 -7.37
C MET A 93 15.50 4.94 -5.95
N TYR A 94 15.72 3.64 -5.70
CA TYR A 94 16.11 3.14 -4.37
C TYR A 94 17.62 2.94 -4.19
N GLN A 95 18.44 3.26 -5.19
CA GLN A 95 19.88 3.01 -5.16
C GLN A 95 20.58 3.63 -3.94
N ASP A 96 20.27 4.89 -3.64
CA ASP A 96 20.87 5.60 -2.50
C ASP A 96 20.43 5.01 -1.17
N ALA A 97 19.16 4.62 -1.06
CA ALA A 97 18.62 3.98 0.14
C ALA A 97 19.25 2.60 0.39
N ILE A 98 19.47 1.82 -0.68
CA ILE A 98 20.17 0.53 -0.63
C ILE A 98 21.62 0.74 -0.19
N LYS A 99 22.33 1.69 -0.81
CA LYS A 99 23.73 2.00 -0.45
C LYS A 99 23.86 2.38 1.02
N PHE A 100 23.02 3.31 1.48
CA PHE A 100 22.98 3.71 2.89
C PHE A 100 22.70 2.52 3.81
N SER A 101 21.76 1.66 3.43
CA SER A 101 21.40 0.50 4.23
C SER A 101 22.50 -0.56 4.28
N SER A 102 23.22 -0.78 3.18
CA SER A 102 24.40 -1.66 3.15
C SER A 102 25.51 -1.12 4.07
N GLU A 103 25.74 0.19 4.07
CA GLU A 103 26.71 0.85 4.96
C GLU A 103 26.32 0.71 6.45
N VAL A 104 25.05 0.92 6.79
CA VAL A 104 24.56 0.80 8.18
C VAL A 104 24.57 -0.65 8.66
N LEU A 105 24.15 -1.59 7.82
CA LEU A 105 24.08 -3.01 8.18
C LEU A 105 25.42 -3.74 8.02
N GLN A 106 26.44 -3.06 7.49
CA GLN A 106 27.79 -3.62 7.27
C GLN A 106 27.78 -4.90 6.42
N ARG A 107 26.85 -4.99 5.47
CA ARG A 107 26.70 -6.12 4.52
C ARG A 107 26.06 -5.63 3.23
N ASP A 108 26.38 -6.28 2.11
CA ASP A 108 25.69 -6.01 0.85
C ASP A 108 24.24 -6.49 0.93
N ILE A 109 23.29 -5.58 0.67
CA ILE A 109 21.87 -5.89 0.61
C ILE A 109 21.28 -5.47 -0.73
N THR A 110 20.29 -6.22 -1.19
CA THR A 110 19.43 -5.80 -2.30
C THR A 110 18.13 -5.17 -1.79
N LEU A 111 17.40 -4.51 -2.68
CA LEU A 111 16.08 -3.96 -2.38
C LEU A 111 15.12 -5.05 -1.88
N LEU A 112 15.12 -6.21 -2.54
CA LEU A 112 14.26 -7.33 -2.14
C LEU A 112 14.69 -7.91 -0.79
N ASP A 113 15.99 -7.98 -0.46
CA ASP A 113 16.41 -8.49 0.86
C ASP A 113 15.88 -7.63 2.01
N LEU A 114 15.85 -6.31 1.82
CA LEU A 114 15.33 -5.37 2.81
C LEU A 114 13.81 -5.52 2.99
N LEU A 115 13.09 -5.80 1.90
CA LEU A 115 11.62 -5.84 1.88
C LEU A 115 11.04 -7.22 2.20
N ASN A 116 11.65 -8.30 1.72
CA ASN A 116 11.24 -9.68 1.97
C ASN A 116 11.26 -10.03 3.47
N SER A 117 12.05 -9.30 4.26
CA SER A 117 12.17 -9.47 5.70
C SER A 117 10.97 -8.93 6.49
N ALA A 118 9.98 -8.30 5.82
CA ALA A 118 8.80 -7.75 6.46
C ALA A 118 7.87 -8.84 7.02
N SER A 119 7.47 -8.69 8.29
CA SER A 119 6.60 -9.65 8.96
C SER A 119 5.14 -9.51 8.52
N ILE A 120 4.65 -8.29 8.39
CA ILE A 120 3.26 -7.99 7.98
C ILE A 120 3.25 -6.78 7.04
N TRP A 121 2.37 -6.82 6.04
CA TRP A 121 2.08 -5.72 5.12
C TRP A 121 0.67 -5.19 5.39
N LEU A 122 0.55 -4.05 6.07
CA LEU A 122 -0.71 -3.35 6.27
C LEU A 122 -0.94 -2.39 5.10
N LEU A 123 -1.84 -2.79 4.20
CA LEU A 123 -2.12 -2.11 2.94
C LEU A 123 -3.34 -1.19 3.11
N ARG A 124 -3.15 0.12 3.04
CA ARG A 124 -4.17 1.17 3.18
C ARG A 124 -5.11 1.28 1.98
N TYR A 125 -5.64 0.17 1.51
CA TYR A 125 -6.68 0.09 0.50
C TYR A 125 -7.48 -1.21 0.69
N ASP A 126 -8.65 -1.27 0.05
CA ASP A 126 -9.51 -2.44 0.09
C ASP A 126 -9.24 -3.35 -1.13
N PHE A 127 -9.35 -4.66 -0.96
CA PHE A 127 -9.16 -5.63 -2.04
C PHE A 127 -10.14 -5.39 -3.21
N ALA A 128 -11.30 -4.77 -2.96
CA ALA A 128 -12.28 -4.44 -3.98
C ALA A 128 -11.78 -3.43 -5.03
N PHE A 129 -10.70 -2.69 -4.76
CA PHE A 129 -10.10 -1.74 -5.70
C PHE A 129 -8.93 -2.32 -6.50
N GLU A 130 -8.53 -3.55 -6.22
CA GLU A 130 -7.43 -4.22 -6.92
C GLU A 130 -7.95 -5.33 -7.86
N TYR A 131 -7.15 -5.61 -8.89
CA TYR A 131 -7.37 -6.75 -9.76
C TYR A 131 -7.18 -8.07 -8.99
N PRO A 132 -8.01 -9.10 -9.26
CA PRO A 132 -7.94 -10.36 -8.53
C PRO A 132 -6.62 -11.07 -8.83
N ARG A 133 -5.79 -11.21 -7.80
CA ARG A 133 -4.53 -11.95 -7.82
C ARG A 133 -4.25 -12.57 -6.45
N PRO A 134 -3.47 -13.68 -6.39
CA PRO A 134 -3.09 -14.27 -5.12
C PRO A 134 -2.25 -13.30 -4.27
N VAL A 135 -2.52 -13.28 -2.97
CA VAL A 135 -1.84 -12.47 -1.95
C VAL A 135 -1.33 -13.39 -0.85
N MET A 136 -0.20 -13.04 -0.24
CA MET A 136 0.30 -13.82 0.89
C MET A 136 -0.49 -13.54 2.17
N PRO A 137 -0.60 -14.51 3.10
CA PRO A 137 -1.34 -14.34 4.35
C PRO A 137 -0.85 -13.21 5.26
N ASN A 138 0.41 -12.79 5.10
CA ASN A 138 0.97 -11.65 5.83
C ASN A 138 0.61 -10.28 5.21
N MET A 139 -0.13 -10.25 4.10
CA MET A 139 -0.66 -9.02 3.50
C MET A 139 -2.10 -8.79 3.95
N VAL A 140 -2.33 -7.71 4.69
CA VAL A 140 -3.62 -7.37 5.29
C VAL A 140 -4.11 -6.04 4.73
N PHE A 141 -5.27 -6.08 4.07
CA PHE A 141 -5.94 -4.92 3.50
C PHE A 141 -6.74 -4.18 4.58
N ILE A 142 -6.32 -2.95 4.89
CA ILE A 142 -6.93 -2.05 5.87
C ILE A 142 -7.59 -0.86 5.14
N GLY A 143 -8.64 -1.17 4.38
CA GLY A 143 -9.52 -0.18 3.75
C GLY A 143 -10.33 0.63 4.77
N GLY A 144 -10.92 1.75 4.36
CA GLY A 144 -11.92 2.49 5.14
C GLY A 144 -11.43 3.17 6.42
N MET A 145 -10.13 3.13 6.73
CA MET A 145 -9.56 3.73 7.95
C MET A 145 -9.70 5.26 8.05
N ASN A 146 -10.00 5.95 6.93
CA ASN A 146 -10.26 7.39 6.92
C ASN A 146 -11.75 7.73 7.14
N CYS A 147 -12.65 6.76 7.26
CA CYS A 147 -14.06 7.01 7.50
C CYS A 147 -14.29 7.45 8.95
N ALA A 148 -14.97 8.58 9.15
CA ALA A 148 -15.44 8.98 10.47
C ALA A 148 -16.40 7.91 11.05
N GLN A 149 -16.42 7.83 12.38
CA GLN A 149 -17.30 6.91 13.10
C GLN A 149 -18.74 7.10 12.61
N LYS A 150 -19.38 5.99 12.18
CA LYS A 150 -20.75 6.04 11.66
C LYS A 150 -21.65 6.64 12.74
N LYS A 151 -22.23 7.82 12.45
CA LYS A 151 -23.43 8.25 13.17
C LYS A 151 -24.51 7.18 12.94
N PRO A 152 -25.31 6.82 13.96
CA PRO A 152 -26.41 5.88 13.77
C PRO A 152 -27.27 6.36 12.61
N LEU A 153 -27.52 5.49 11.65
CA LEU A 153 -28.55 5.72 10.64
C LEU A 153 -29.86 5.95 11.40
N ALA A 154 -30.56 7.04 11.11
CA ALA A 154 -31.87 7.29 11.69
C ALA A 154 -32.76 6.07 11.40
N LYS A 155 -33.18 5.37 12.45
CA LYS A 155 -34.08 4.23 12.29
C LYS A 155 -35.43 4.78 11.85
N VAL A 156 -35.88 4.30 10.69
CA VAL A 156 -37.23 4.46 10.13
C VAL A 156 -37.46 5.80 9.44
N CYS A 157 -37.44 5.80 8.10
CA CYS A 157 -38.35 6.65 7.33
C CYS A 157 -39.77 6.18 7.68
N SER A 158 -40.39 6.82 8.67
CA SER A 158 -41.83 6.69 8.84
C SER A 158 -42.46 7.27 7.59
N PHE A 159 -43.41 6.56 7.00
CA PHE A 159 -44.17 7.01 5.83
C PHE A 159 -44.84 8.40 6.03
N SER A 160 -44.93 8.87 7.28
CA SER A 160 -45.39 10.21 7.66
C SER A 160 -44.38 11.34 7.44
N GLN A 161 -43.09 11.08 7.20
CA GLN A 161 -42.08 12.13 6.94
C GLN A 161 -41.89 12.45 5.46
N ILE A 162 -42.48 11.67 4.55
CA ILE A 162 -42.42 11.95 3.09
C ILE A 162 -43.14 13.26 2.76
N THR A 163 -44.24 13.57 3.45
CA THR A 163 -45.00 14.81 3.25
C THR A 163 -44.26 16.06 3.73
N HIS A 164 -43.43 15.92 4.78
CA HIS A 164 -42.60 17.02 5.27
C HIS A 164 -41.36 17.26 4.38
N PHE A 165 -40.78 16.20 3.79
CA PHE A 165 -39.61 16.33 2.93
C PHE A 165 -39.95 17.05 1.61
N GLN A 166 -41.14 16.84 1.05
CA GLN A 166 -41.58 17.58 -0.14
C GLN A 166 -41.73 19.08 0.09
N SER A 167 -42.23 19.52 1.26
CA SER A 167 -42.37 20.96 1.54
C SER A 167 -41.02 21.67 1.69
N SER A 168 -40.03 21.01 2.31
CA SER A 168 -38.70 21.58 2.52
C SER A 168 -37.91 21.74 1.22
N VAL A 169 -38.09 20.84 0.26
CA VAL A 169 -37.41 20.88 -1.06
C VAL A 169 -38.03 21.95 -1.97
N ILE A 170 -39.35 22.16 -1.90
CA ILE A 170 -40.03 23.21 -2.70
C ILE A 170 -39.68 24.61 -2.21
N SER A 171 -39.52 24.83 -0.89
CA SER A 171 -39.06 26.12 -0.34
C SER A 171 -37.66 26.49 -0.83
N TRP A 172 -36.76 25.51 -0.98
CA TRP A 172 -35.40 25.73 -1.50
C TRP A 172 -35.35 26.03 -3.01
N LEU A 173 -36.39 25.70 -3.78
CA LEU A 173 -36.47 25.96 -5.22
C LEU A 173 -37.09 27.31 -5.57
N MET A 174 -37.77 27.96 -4.62
CA MET A 174 -38.49 29.24 -4.84
C MET A 174 -37.74 30.47 -4.31
N ASP A 175 -36.67 30.28 -3.53
CA ASP A 175 -35.84 31.36 -2.95
C ASP A 175 -34.48 31.52 -3.69
N GLY A 176 -34.41 31.11 -4.95
CA GLY A 176 -33.28 31.33 -5.86
C GLY A 176 -33.55 32.43 -6.87
#